data_AF-A0A669R7Q5-F1
#
_entry.id   AF-A0A669R7Q5-F1
#
_cell.length_a   1.000
_cell.length_b   1.000
_cell.length_c   1.000
_cell.angle_alpha   90.00
_cell.angle_beta   90.00
_cell.angle_gamma   90.00
#
_symmetry.space_group_name_H-M   'P 1'
#
loop_
_entity.id
_entity.type
_entity.pdbx_description
1 polymer ?
#
loop_
_entity_poly.entity_id
_entity_poly.type
_entity_poly.pdbx_seq_one_letter_code
_entity_poly.pdbx_strand_id
1 'polypeptide(L)'
;EQPWAYPNLCASQRVQQSPAPSISNSEGDILFLLDSSGSVSYYEFSKVKEFMWDLVRPFTFGPNDVQTSIIHISTTPTMEFPFDRYLSRGTVQQAIRDTRQLMGDTNTGKALSFAKEKLFSNDAGARPDVPKVLVWVTDGFSSDDISEPMQLLKDMGVTVFIVSTGRGNYLELSAAASQPPEKHLHFVDVDDLPIITKELRDAMLANRLRVVDITSSSFRLTWPQLLSQETGYYTLQYAPTDDLAAKRTTQVSGAHTSLTLSNLAPETTYEVALVPESNIHYFPPQTIRVTTLAGKVSALPGASWYHELHAHSYLFMLLSEEISPAQILISDSRPHSFQVSWAPTPDSVTSYQVLYGPLRGNSAQLLEVDGTHNSTVVENLAPNTTYLVTVTAIYSSGMEKSLSAKACTQEGERAALR
;
A
#
# COMPACT_ATOMS: atom_id res chain seq x y z
N GLU A 1 49.72 44.09 18.76
CA GLU A 1 49.66 42.80 18.03
C GLU A 1 48.45 42.01 18.54
N GLN A 2 47.44 41.82 17.69
CA GLN A 2 46.33 40.88 17.89
C GLN A 2 46.84 39.45 17.58
N PRO A 3 46.26 38.32 18.08
CA PRO A 3 44.84 37.97 17.85
C PRO A 3 44.04 37.02 18.80
N TRP A 4 42.73 37.32 18.87
CA TRP A 4 41.49 36.49 18.76
C TRP A 4 41.25 35.32 19.77
N ALA A 5 40.06 35.09 20.37
CA ALA A 5 38.71 35.15 19.81
C ALA A 5 37.58 35.35 20.88
N TYR A 6 36.39 35.69 20.36
CA TYR A 6 35.20 36.27 21.01
C TYR A 6 34.35 35.32 21.88
N PRO A 7 33.50 35.87 22.78
CA PRO A 7 32.71 35.13 23.76
C PRO A 7 31.32 34.71 23.24
N ASN A 8 30.92 33.49 23.58
CA ASN A 8 29.56 32.98 23.41
C ASN A 8 28.59 33.77 24.30
N LEU A 9 27.58 34.38 23.69
CA LEU A 9 26.46 35.04 24.36
C LEU A 9 25.14 34.36 23.98
N CYS A 10 24.32 34.19 25.01
CA CYS A 10 22.86 34.18 25.06
C CYS A 10 22.14 32.84 25.22
N ALA A 11 21.75 32.64 26.49
CA ALA A 11 20.36 32.53 26.95
C ALA A 11 19.46 31.46 26.30
N SER A 12 19.23 30.41 27.09
CA SER A 12 18.12 29.48 26.99
C SER A 12 16.79 30.23 26.92
N GLN A 13 16.11 30.17 25.77
CA GLN A 13 14.66 30.28 25.70
C GLN A 13 14.06 28.88 25.68
N ARG A 14 13.34 28.58 26.76
CA ARG A 14 12.51 27.39 26.93
C ARG A 14 11.40 27.46 25.87
N VAL A 15 11.53 26.70 24.78
CA VAL A 15 10.43 26.46 23.84
C VAL A 15 9.38 25.68 24.62
N GLN A 16 8.25 26.32 24.91
CA GLN A 16 7.04 25.60 25.30
C GLN A 16 6.70 24.68 24.13
N GLN A 17 6.88 23.38 24.33
CA GLN A 17 6.34 22.38 23.43
C GLN A 17 4.82 22.53 23.47
N SER A 18 4.26 23.14 22.43
CA SER A 18 2.85 23.00 22.13
C SER A 18 2.54 21.50 22.05
N PRO A 19 1.48 20.99 22.70
CA PRO A 19 1.12 19.59 22.57
C PRO A 19 0.89 19.31 21.08
N ALA A 20 1.54 18.27 20.56
CA ALA A 20 1.27 17.77 19.22
C ALA A 20 -0.25 17.59 19.08
N PRO A 21 -0.87 18.01 17.96
CA PRO A 21 -2.30 17.88 17.80
C PRO A 21 -2.68 16.41 17.96
N SER A 22 -3.49 16.13 18.98
CA SER A 22 -4.09 14.81 19.18
C SER A 22 -4.92 14.48 17.95
N ILE A 23 -4.57 13.40 17.25
CA ILE A 23 -5.29 12.91 16.07
C ILE A 23 -6.67 12.41 16.56
N SER A 24 -7.68 13.25 16.50
CA SER A 24 -9.07 12.81 16.65
C SER A 24 -9.51 12.19 15.32
N ASN A 25 -10.03 10.96 15.37
CA ASN A 25 -10.68 10.18 14.31
C ASN A 25 -9.85 9.07 13.63
N SER A 26 -9.15 8.24 14.42
CA SER A 26 -8.50 7.02 13.90
C SER A 26 -9.08 5.73 14.51
N GLU A 27 -10.39 5.50 14.45
CA GLU A 27 -10.97 4.20 14.84
C GLU A 27 -10.46 3.04 13.95
N GLY A 28 -9.91 1.98 14.55
CA GLY A 28 -9.38 0.82 13.85
C GLY A 28 -8.75 -0.21 14.80
N ASP A 29 -8.68 -1.46 14.35
CA ASP A 29 -8.15 -2.58 15.12
C ASP A 29 -6.78 -2.98 14.55
N ILE A 30 -5.72 -2.85 15.35
CA ILE A 30 -4.34 -3.15 14.97
C ILE A 30 -3.87 -4.42 15.69
N LEU A 31 -3.68 -5.49 14.95
CA LEU A 31 -3.10 -6.73 15.44
C LEU A 31 -1.61 -6.78 15.15
N PHE A 32 -0.79 -6.98 16.18
CA PHE A 32 0.60 -7.34 16.02
C PHE A 32 0.76 -8.87 16.02
N LEU A 33 1.30 -9.40 14.93
CA LEU A 33 1.75 -10.77 14.83
C LEU A 33 3.27 -10.78 15.05
N LEU A 34 3.67 -11.18 16.25
CA LEU A 34 5.01 -10.99 16.77
C LEU A 34 5.78 -12.30 16.76
N ASP A 35 6.88 -12.35 16.01
CA ASP A 35 7.80 -13.49 16.08
C ASP A 35 8.49 -13.55 17.45
N SER A 36 8.22 -14.65 18.15
CA SER A 36 8.76 -14.95 19.48
C SER A 36 9.48 -16.29 19.51
N SER A 37 9.83 -16.82 18.33
CA SER A 37 10.55 -18.07 18.16
C SER A 37 11.96 -18.00 18.74
N GLY A 38 12.64 -19.15 18.76
CA GLY A 38 14.00 -19.28 19.26
C GLY A 38 15.09 -18.71 18.34
N SER A 39 14.78 -18.34 17.09
CA SER A 39 15.75 -17.69 16.19
C SER A 39 15.93 -16.20 16.51
N VAL A 40 14.88 -15.55 17.02
CA VAL A 40 14.91 -14.15 17.44
C VAL A 40 15.73 -14.01 18.72
N SER A 41 16.75 -13.16 18.74
CA SER A 41 17.49 -12.86 19.96
C SER A 41 16.69 -11.98 20.92
N TYR A 42 17.02 -12.02 22.22
CA TYR A 42 16.41 -11.11 23.20
C TYR A 42 16.61 -9.62 22.86
N TYR A 43 17.71 -9.29 22.18
CA TYR A 43 17.99 -7.93 21.71
C TYR A 43 16.99 -7.53 20.61
N GLU A 44 16.84 -8.37 19.59
CA GLU A 44 15.89 -8.14 18.50
C GLU A 44 14.47 -8.05 19.03
N PHE A 45 14.07 -8.96 19.92
CA PHE A 45 12.76 -8.94 20.54
C PHE A 45 12.50 -7.63 21.32
N SER A 46 13.50 -7.12 22.03
CA SER A 46 13.40 -5.83 22.72
C SER A 46 13.22 -4.67 21.75
N LYS A 47 13.93 -4.68 20.62
CA LYS A 47 13.80 -3.65 19.57
C LYS A 47 12.46 -3.69 18.88
N VAL A 48 11.90 -4.87 18.63
CA VAL A 48 10.55 -5.00 18.07
C VAL A 48 9.50 -4.42 19.02
N LYS A 49 9.65 -4.59 20.36
CA LYS A 49 8.75 -3.96 21.33
C LYS A 49 8.84 -2.42 21.32
N GLU A 50 10.03 -1.87 21.15
CA GLU A 50 10.24 -0.43 20.96
C GLU A 50 9.52 0.07 19.70
N PHE A 51 9.73 -0.64 18.58
CA PHE A 51 9.08 -0.38 17.30
C PHE A 51 7.55 -0.42 17.40
N MET A 52 6.97 -1.46 18.00
CA MET A 52 5.53 -1.60 18.19
C MET A 52 4.96 -0.38 18.94
N TRP A 53 5.62 0.04 20.02
CA TRP A 53 5.21 1.21 20.76
C TRP A 53 5.33 2.50 19.95
N ASP A 54 6.46 2.73 19.26
CA ASP A 54 6.67 3.94 18.48
C ASP A 54 5.70 4.06 17.29
N LEU A 55 5.28 2.92 16.73
CA LEU A 55 4.25 2.85 15.70
C LEU A 55 2.90 3.34 16.23
N VAL A 56 2.46 2.85 17.39
CA VAL A 56 1.09 3.13 17.88
C VAL A 56 0.97 4.29 18.85
N ARG A 57 2.08 4.76 19.45
CA ARG A 57 2.11 5.86 20.43
C ARG A 57 1.32 7.12 20.03
N PRO A 58 1.28 7.54 18.74
CA PRO A 58 0.55 8.74 18.33
C PRO A 58 -0.98 8.58 18.34
N PHE A 59 -1.52 7.35 18.37
CA PHE A 59 -2.96 7.12 18.33
C PHE A 59 -3.64 7.39 19.67
N THR A 60 -4.93 7.70 19.61
CA THR A 60 -5.85 7.63 20.74
C THR A 60 -6.32 6.18 20.90
N PHE A 61 -6.45 5.73 22.15
CA PHE A 61 -6.93 4.39 22.48
C PHE A 61 -8.24 4.49 23.25
N GLY A 62 -9.18 3.60 22.93
CA GLY A 62 -10.52 3.66 23.49
C GLY A 62 -11.50 2.74 22.74
N PRO A 63 -12.72 2.53 23.29
CA PRO A 63 -13.75 1.72 22.65
C PRO A 63 -14.10 2.18 21.22
N ASN A 64 -14.07 3.51 21.01
CA ASN A 64 -14.38 4.17 19.73
C ASN A 64 -13.13 4.69 19.01
N ASP A 65 -11.93 4.35 19.49
CA ASP A 65 -10.64 4.81 18.93
C ASP A 65 -9.83 3.61 18.44
N VAL A 66 -8.49 3.69 18.43
CA VAL A 66 -7.65 2.52 18.11
C VAL A 66 -7.76 1.49 19.23
N GLN A 67 -7.90 0.23 18.84
CA GLN A 67 -7.71 -0.93 19.72
C GLN A 67 -6.54 -1.75 19.19
N THR A 68 -5.74 -2.30 20.10
CA THR A 68 -4.56 -3.10 19.73
C THR A 68 -4.62 -4.48 20.36
N SER A 69 -4.08 -5.47 19.66
CA SER A 69 -3.93 -6.83 20.15
C SER A 69 -2.55 -7.37 19.78
N ILE A 70 -2.05 -8.36 20.52
CA ILE A 70 -0.78 -9.05 20.22
C ILE A 70 -1.01 -10.56 20.22
N ILE A 71 -0.47 -11.22 19.20
CA ILE A 71 -0.36 -12.67 19.12
C ILE A 71 1.09 -13.07 18.83
N HIS A 72 1.56 -14.13 19.48
CA HIS A 72 2.90 -14.66 19.32
C HIS A 72 2.95 -15.75 18.25
N ILE A 73 3.94 -15.65 17.36
CA ILE A 73 4.43 -16.80 16.58
C ILE A 73 5.40 -17.57 17.49
N SER A 74 5.09 -18.85 17.69
CA SER A 74 5.94 -19.81 18.41
C SER A 74 5.54 -21.23 17.97
N THR A 75 5.96 -22.28 18.68
CA THR A 75 5.44 -23.63 18.45
C THR A 75 3.91 -23.69 18.58
N THR A 76 3.32 -22.97 19.54
CA THR A 76 1.87 -22.90 19.77
C THR A 76 1.39 -21.44 19.76
N PRO A 77 0.46 -21.06 18.87
CA PRO A 77 -0.08 -19.70 18.85
C PRO A 77 -0.62 -19.28 20.21
N THR A 78 -0.14 -18.16 20.72
CA THR A 78 -0.54 -17.64 22.03
C THR A 78 -0.96 -16.18 21.89
N MET A 79 -2.18 -15.87 22.31
CA MET A 79 -2.67 -14.50 22.43
C MET A 79 -2.13 -13.89 23.72
N GLU A 80 -1.44 -12.75 23.60
CA GLU A 80 -0.95 -11.99 24.76
C GLU A 80 -2.11 -11.22 25.42
N PHE A 81 -2.96 -10.57 24.61
CA PHE A 81 -4.21 -9.94 25.05
C PHE A 81 -5.16 -9.67 23.87
N PRO A 82 -6.49 -9.62 24.11
CA PRO A 82 -7.50 -9.24 23.12
C PRO A 82 -7.62 -7.72 22.93
N PHE A 83 -8.36 -7.27 21.91
CA PHE A 83 -8.48 -5.86 21.51
C PHE A 83 -9.10 -4.95 22.58
N ASP A 84 -10.09 -5.46 23.32
CA ASP A 84 -10.84 -4.70 24.32
C ASP A 84 -10.15 -4.61 25.69
N ARG A 85 -8.99 -5.25 25.85
CA ARG A 85 -8.29 -5.35 27.15
C ARG A 85 -7.64 -4.04 27.59
N TYR A 86 -6.94 -3.37 26.66
CA TYR A 86 -6.12 -2.20 26.97
C TYR A 86 -6.55 -1.01 26.12
N LEU A 87 -7.34 -0.12 26.72
CA LEU A 87 -8.02 0.97 26.03
C LEU A 87 -7.48 2.36 26.41
N SER A 88 -6.26 2.43 26.95
CA SER A 88 -5.61 3.69 27.28
C SER A 88 -4.13 3.67 26.90
N ARG A 89 -3.58 4.84 26.59
CA ARG A 89 -2.17 5.00 26.22
C ARG A 89 -1.22 4.38 27.25
N GLY A 90 -1.46 4.60 28.53
CA GLY A 90 -0.61 4.07 29.61
C GLY A 90 -0.68 2.55 29.71
N THR A 91 -1.88 1.97 29.62
CA THR A 91 -2.06 0.51 29.70
C THR A 91 -1.51 -0.21 28.48
N VAL A 92 -1.68 0.36 27.27
CA VAL A 92 -1.11 -0.20 26.03
C VAL A 92 0.42 -0.16 26.07
N GLN A 93 1.00 0.97 26.49
CA GLN A 93 2.45 1.09 26.63
C GLN A 93 3.02 0.04 27.59
N GLN A 94 2.36 -0.15 28.73
CA GLN A 94 2.79 -1.11 29.72
C GLN A 94 2.63 -2.55 29.22
N ALA A 95 1.50 -2.87 28.59
CA ALA A 95 1.27 -4.19 28.01
C ALA A 95 2.35 -4.57 26.99
N ILE A 96 2.67 -3.66 26.04
CA ILE A 96 3.77 -3.88 25.07
C ILE A 96 5.11 -4.03 25.79
N ARG A 97 5.39 -3.24 26.83
CA ARG A 97 6.64 -3.34 27.61
C ARG A 97 6.76 -4.64 28.39
N ASP A 98 5.65 -5.21 28.85
CA ASP A 98 5.65 -6.41 29.69
C ASP A 98 5.61 -7.72 28.87
N THR A 99 5.30 -7.64 27.57
CA THR A 99 5.29 -8.78 26.64
C THR A 99 6.61 -9.55 26.68
N ARG A 100 6.52 -10.89 26.77
CA ARG A 100 7.68 -11.79 26.90
C ARG A 100 7.85 -12.67 25.67
N GLN A 101 9.10 -12.95 25.33
CA GLN A 101 9.42 -13.92 24.28
C GLN A 101 9.10 -15.34 24.79
N LEU A 102 8.43 -16.13 23.94
CA LEU A 102 7.96 -17.48 24.31
C LEU A 102 8.95 -18.58 23.91
N MET A 103 9.86 -18.32 22.97
CA MET A 103 10.75 -19.28 22.32
C MET A 103 9.98 -20.35 21.53
N GLY A 104 10.70 -21.30 20.92
CA GLY A 104 10.11 -22.41 20.16
C GLY A 104 10.24 -22.22 18.64
N ASP A 105 9.40 -22.95 17.89
CA ASP A 105 9.39 -22.96 16.43
C ASP A 105 8.69 -21.72 15.84
N THR A 106 8.79 -21.54 14.53
CA THR A 106 8.19 -20.39 13.81
C THR A 106 6.93 -20.81 13.06
N ASN A 107 5.88 -21.28 13.77
CA ASN A 107 4.62 -21.71 13.14
C ASN A 107 3.69 -20.51 12.85
N THR A 108 3.96 -19.79 11.77
CA THR A 108 3.22 -18.57 11.41
C THR A 108 1.83 -18.87 10.87
N GLY A 109 1.67 -19.93 10.07
CA GLY A 109 0.38 -20.33 9.49
C GLY A 109 -0.68 -20.63 10.55
N LYS A 110 -0.29 -21.37 11.58
CA LYS A 110 -1.14 -21.60 12.77
C LYS A 110 -1.47 -20.30 13.50
N ALA A 111 -0.51 -19.38 13.64
CA ALA A 111 -0.75 -18.10 14.31
C ALA A 111 -1.75 -17.23 13.51
N LEU A 112 -1.64 -17.19 12.19
CA LEU A 112 -2.59 -16.51 11.29
C LEU A 112 -4.00 -17.13 11.38
N SER A 113 -4.08 -18.46 11.40
CA SER A 113 -5.35 -19.18 11.58
C SER A 113 -6.00 -18.83 12.93
N PHE A 114 -5.20 -18.84 14.00
CA PHE A 114 -5.66 -18.48 15.34
C PHE A 114 -6.12 -17.01 15.40
N ALA A 115 -5.38 -16.09 14.77
CA ALA A 115 -5.75 -14.68 14.69
C ALA A 115 -7.13 -14.48 14.05
N LYS A 116 -7.39 -15.17 12.94
CA LYS A 116 -8.69 -15.16 12.27
C LYS A 116 -9.81 -15.67 13.18
N GLU A 117 -9.60 -16.83 13.82
CA GLU A 117 -10.65 -17.51 14.58
C GLU A 117 -10.93 -16.89 15.95
N LYS A 118 -9.89 -16.37 16.62
CA LYS A 118 -9.96 -15.94 18.02
C LYS A 118 -9.85 -14.45 18.19
N LEU A 119 -8.97 -13.78 17.45
CA LEU A 119 -8.73 -12.35 17.64
C LEU A 119 -9.65 -11.48 16.81
N PHE A 120 -9.87 -11.80 15.54
CA PHE A 120 -10.87 -11.12 14.72
C PHE A 120 -12.29 -11.67 14.98
N SER A 121 -12.61 -11.88 16.25
CA SER A 121 -13.92 -12.31 16.74
C SER A 121 -14.50 -11.25 17.70
N ASN A 122 -15.82 -11.19 17.79
CA ASN A 122 -16.50 -10.27 18.71
C ASN A 122 -16.12 -10.54 20.17
N ASP A 123 -15.83 -11.80 20.53
CA ASP A 123 -15.44 -12.22 21.89
C ASP A 123 -14.08 -11.66 22.32
N ALA A 124 -13.22 -11.33 21.36
CA ALA A 124 -11.92 -10.68 21.59
C ALA A 124 -11.96 -9.17 21.37
N GLY A 125 -13.16 -8.58 21.25
CA GLY A 125 -13.34 -7.14 21.10
C GLY A 125 -13.12 -6.59 19.69
N ALA A 126 -12.87 -7.45 18.69
CA ALA A 126 -12.74 -6.98 17.31
C ALA A 126 -14.06 -6.38 16.81
N ARG A 127 -13.98 -5.21 16.20
CA ARG A 127 -15.14 -4.45 15.73
C ARG A 127 -15.36 -4.73 14.24
N PRO A 128 -16.56 -5.14 13.80
CA PRO A 128 -16.80 -5.51 12.40
C PRO A 128 -16.61 -4.33 11.44
N ASP A 129 -17.08 -3.14 11.82
CA ASP A 129 -17.20 -1.97 10.93
C ASP A 129 -16.01 -1.01 10.94
N VAL A 130 -14.89 -1.41 11.56
CA VAL A 130 -13.65 -0.62 11.59
C VAL A 130 -12.56 -1.28 10.74
N PRO A 131 -11.62 -0.47 10.18
CA PRO A 131 -10.44 -0.98 9.50
C PRO A 131 -9.64 -1.92 10.38
N LYS A 132 -9.24 -3.06 9.80
CA LYS A 132 -8.39 -4.07 10.46
C LYS A 132 -7.02 -4.04 9.83
N VAL A 133 -6.01 -3.94 10.67
CA VAL A 133 -4.61 -3.94 10.24
C VAL A 133 -3.86 -5.04 10.96
N LEU A 134 -3.11 -5.83 10.21
CA LEU A 134 -2.14 -6.79 10.71
C LEU A 134 -0.74 -6.22 10.48
N VAL A 135 0.03 -6.07 11.54
CA VAL A 135 1.46 -5.75 11.49
C VAL A 135 2.22 -7.01 11.89
N TRP A 136 2.80 -7.68 10.92
CA TRP A 136 3.58 -8.90 11.11
C TRP A 136 5.07 -8.55 11.15
N VAL A 137 5.72 -8.86 12.28
CA VAL A 137 7.18 -8.68 12.44
C VAL A 137 7.82 -10.07 12.60
N THR A 138 8.77 -10.40 11.72
CA THR A 138 9.44 -11.71 11.66
C THR A 138 10.93 -11.58 11.32
N ASP A 139 11.77 -12.49 11.81
CA ASP A 139 13.19 -12.59 11.45
C ASP A 139 13.45 -13.59 10.30
N GLY A 140 12.45 -14.39 9.91
CA GLY A 140 12.70 -15.50 8.99
C GLY A 140 11.48 -16.27 8.47
N PHE A 141 11.75 -17.54 8.13
CA PHE A 141 10.83 -18.44 7.44
C PHE A 141 9.82 -19.07 8.40
N SER A 142 8.59 -19.26 7.91
CA SER A 142 7.62 -20.09 8.62
C SER A 142 7.97 -21.58 8.52
N SER A 143 7.64 -22.34 9.56
CA SER A 143 7.75 -23.82 9.58
C SER A 143 6.50 -24.54 9.03
N ASP A 144 5.43 -23.79 8.79
CA ASP A 144 4.15 -24.25 8.24
C ASP A 144 3.64 -23.32 7.12
N ASP A 145 2.65 -23.78 6.34
CA ASP A 145 2.09 -22.99 5.25
C ASP A 145 1.32 -21.78 5.76
N ILE A 146 1.63 -20.61 5.18
CA ILE A 146 0.97 -19.35 5.49
C ILE A 146 -0.06 -18.93 4.43
N SER A 147 -0.07 -19.60 3.28
CA SER A 147 -0.75 -19.12 2.07
C SER A 147 -2.27 -19.04 2.26
N GLU A 148 -2.89 -20.14 2.66
CA GLU A 148 -4.33 -20.22 2.92
C GLU A 148 -4.76 -19.29 4.08
N PRO A 149 -4.17 -19.36 5.30
CA PRO A 149 -4.64 -18.54 6.41
C PRO A 149 -4.43 -17.04 6.17
N MET A 150 -3.38 -16.64 5.45
CA MET A 150 -3.19 -15.23 5.07
C MET A 150 -4.24 -14.78 4.06
N GLN A 151 -4.59 -15.62 3.08
CA GLN A 151 -5.64 -15.27 2.12
C GLN A 151 -6.99 -15.05 2.81
N LEU A 152 -7.34 -15.89 3.78
CA LEU A 152 -8.57 -15.73 4.56
C LEU A 152 -8.62 -14.41 5.34
N LEU A 153 -7.48 -13.94 5.87
CA LEU A 153 -7.41 -12.62 6.52
C LEU A 153 -7.57 -11.47 5.53
N LYS A 154 -6.92 -11.56 4.36
CA LYS A 154 -7.07 -10.56 3.28
C LYS A 154 -8.51 -10.50 2.77
N ASP A 155 -9.18 -11.64 2.62
CA ASP A 155 -10.59 -11.71 2.21
C ASP A 155 -11.54 -11.08 3.24
N MET A 156 -11.14 -11.03 4.52
CA MET A 156 -11.85 -10.29 5.58
C MET A 156 -11.59 -8.77 5.57
N GLY A 157 -10.83 -8.27 4.59
CA GLY A 157 -10.47 -6.86 4.49
C GLY A 157 -9.36 -6.42 5.45
N VAL A 158 -8.58 -7.37 5.99
CA VAL A 158 -7.42 -7.05 6.81
C VAL A 158 -6.30 -6.51 5.91
N THR A 159 -5.82 -5.30 6.21
CA THR A 159 -4.61 -4.74 5.58
C THR A 159 -3.38 -5.33 6.25
N VAL A 160 -2.50 -5.95 5.48
CA VAL A 160 -1.34 -6.69 6.00
C VAL A 160 -0.06 -5.93 5.70
N PHE A 161 0.63 -5.54 6.75
CA PHE A 161 1.98 -5.01 6.71
C PHE A 161 2.95 -6.03 7.30
N ILE A 162 4.09 -6.21 6.65
CA ILE A 162 5.14 -7.16 7.01
C ILE A 162 6.45 -6.39 7.17
N VAL A 163 7.10 -6.61 8.30
CA VAL A 163 8.44 -6.13 8.61
C VAL A 163 9.33 -7.34 8.84
N SER A 164 10.22 -7.60 7.90
CA SER A 164 11.19 -8.69 7.98
C SER A 164 12.53 -8.14 8.48
N THR A 165 12.99 -8.59 9.66
CA THR A 165 14.29 -8.21 10.23
C THR A 165 15.44 -9.12 9.83
N GLY A 166 15.16 -10.21 9.10
CA GLY A 166 16.18 -11.16 8.66
C GLY A 166 15.93 -11.71 7.25
N ARG A 167 16.38 -12.94 7.00
CA ARG A 167 16.37 -13.57 5.66
C ARG A 167 15.00 -14.15 5.33
N GLY A 168 13.98 -13.30 5.22
CA GLY A 168 12.64 -13.69 4.77
C GLY A 168 12.62 -14.06 3.28
N ASN A 169 11.71 -14.95 2.88
CA ASN A 169 11.46 -15.25 1.48
C ASN A 169 10.64 -14.11 0.84
N TYR A 170 11.27 -13.29 0.01
CA TYR A 170 10.60 -12.19 -0.67
C TYR A 170 9.33 -12.64 -1.42
N LEU A 171 9.34 -13.80 -2.09
CA LEU A 171 8.18 -14.27 -2.86
C LEU A 171 7.00 -14.62 -1.97
N GLU A 172 7.25 -15.31 -0.86
CA GLU A 172 6.21 -15.68 0.10
C GLU A 172 5.67 -14.45 0.83
N LEU A 173 6.56 -13.58 1.32
CA LEU A 173 6.17 -12.39 2.06
C LEU A 173 5.49 -11.34 1.16
N SER A 174 5.91 -11.18 -0.10
CA SER A 174 5.25 -10.25 -1.03
C SER A 174 3.85 -10.71 -1.44
N ALA A 175 3.61 -12.03 -1.50
CA ALA A 175 2.28 -12.59 -1.70
C ALA A 175 1.39 -12.48 -0.45
N ALA A 176 2.00 -12.53 0.73
CA ALA A 176 1.31 -12.39 2.02
C ALA A 176 0.93 -10.93 2.33
N ALA A 177 1.81 -9.97 2.02
CA ALA A 177 1.57 -8.55 2.21
C ALA A 177 0.42 -8.01 1.34
N SER A 178 -0.23 -6.94 1.81
CA SER A 178 -1.19 -6.20 0.98
C SER A 178 -0.48 -5.52 -0.19
N GLN A 179 -1.21 -5.29 -1.28
CA GLN A 179 -0.67 -4.59 -2.44
C GLN A 179 -0.72 -3.07 -2.24
N PRO A 180 0.28 -2.31 -2.74
CA PRO A 180 1.49 -2.82 -3.40
C PRO A 180 2.57 -3.26 -2.38
N PRO A 181 3.40 -4.29 -2.66
CA PRO A 181 4.35 -4.87 -1.71
C PRO A 181 5.40 -3.88 -1.23
N GLU A 182 5.87 -2.96 -2.07
CA GLU A 182 6.88 -1.95 -1.70
C GLU A 182 6.42 -0.99 -0.59
N LYS A 183 5.12 -0.96 -0.26
CA LYS A 183 4.56 -0.21 0.88
C LYS A 183 4.21 -1.07 2.08
N HIS A 184 3.99 -2.35 1.86
CA HIS A 184 3.48 -3.29 2.85
C HIS A 184 4.49 -4.35 3.26
N LEU A 185 5.65 -4.41 2.62
CA LEU A 185 6.72 -5.34 2.89
C LEU A 185 8.03 -4.57 3.00
N HIS A 186 8.60 -4.57 4.21
CA HIS A 186 9.84 -3.89 4.53
C HIS A 186 10.88 -4.90 4.98
N PHE A 187 12.03 -4.93 4.31
CA PHE A 187 13.22 -5.66 4.76
C PHE A 187 14.16 -4.64 5.38
N VAL A 188 14.39 -4.75 6.68
CA VAL A 188 15.23 -3.79 7.42
C VAL A 188 16.05 -4.52 8.45
N ASP A 189 17.20 -3.96 8.82
CA ASP A 189 17.87 -4.42 10.03
C ASP A 189 17.02 -4.04 11.25
N VAL A 190 17.14 -4.81 12.33
CA VAL A 190 16.43 -4.55 13.57
C VAL A 190 16.80 -3.18 14.18
N ASP A 191 18.02 -2.71 13.95
CA ASP A 191 18.48 -1.39 14.40
C ASP A 191 17.87 -0.24 13.57
N ASP A 192 17.40 -0.53 12.35
CA ASP A 192 16.82 0.43 11.40
C ASP A 192 15.28 0.47 11.44
N LEU A 193 14.63 -0.33 12.30
CA LEU A 193 13.18 -0.27 12.53
C LEU A 193 12.63 1.16 12.77
N PRO A 194 13.34 2.09 13.45
CA PRO A 194 12.87 3.47 13.61
C PRO A 194 12.65 4.21 12.28
N ILE A 195 13.38 3.85 11.21
CA ILE A 195 13.32 4.51 9.90
C ILE A 195 11.96 4.23 9.25
N ILE A 196 11.56 2.95 9.19
CA ILE A 196 10.30 2.53 8.57
C ILE A 196 9.07 2.82 9.42
N THR A 197 9.24 3.11 10.71
CA THR A 197 8.12 3.39 11.63
C THR A 197 7.26 4.56 11.12
N LYS A 198 7.89 5.60 10.56
CA LYS A 198 7.16 6.75 10.01
C LYS A 198 6.38 6.37 8.76
N GLU A 199 7.03 5.70 7.81
CA GLU A 199 6.40 5.29 6.55
C GLU A 199 5.23 4.33 6.81
N LEU A 200 5.42 3.35 7.67
CA LEU A 200 4.39 2.38 8.04
C LEU A 200 3.18 3.07 8.68
N ARG A 201 3.43 4.01 9.60
CA ARG A 201 2.37 4.78 10.25
C ARG A 201 1.58 5.60 9.25
N ASP A 202 2.26 6.27 8.32
CA ASP A 202 1.61 7.11 7.33
C ASP A 202 0.77 6.26 6.35
N ALA A 203 1.24 5.05 6.01
CA ALA A 203 0.47 4.08 5.21
C ALA A 203 -0.77 3.55 5.96
N MET A 204 -0.65 3.24 7.26
CA MET A 204 -1.78 2.81 8.10
C MET A 204 -2.84 3.90 8.27
N LEU A 205 -2.42 5.16 8.28
CA LEU A 205 -3.30 6.33 8.33
C LEU A 205 -3.92 6.63 6.97
N ALA A 206 -3.20 6.39 5.88
CA ALA A 206 -3.72 6.61 4.54
C ALA A 206 -5.00 5.80 4.32
N ASN A 207 -5.05 4.47 4.47
CA ASN A 207 -6.17 3.58 4.07
C ASN A 207 -7.56 3.76 4.76
N ARG A 208 -8.07 4.97 5.01
CA ARG A 208 -9.32 5.21 5.76
C ARG A 208 -10.25 6.22 5.08
N LEU A 209 -10.31 6.24 3.75
CA LEU A 209 -11.39 6.89 3.00
C LEU A 209 -12.75 6.30 3.40
N ARG A 210 -13.68 7.15 3.83
CA ARG A 210 -15.04 6.79 4.25
C ARG A 210 -16.08 7.60 3.50
N VAL A 211 -17.29 7.06 3.45
CA VAL A 211 -18.43 7.68 2.80
C VAL A 211 -19.59 7.76 3.79
N VAL A 212 -20.17 8.95 3.90
CA VAL A 212 -21.30 9.28 4.78
C VAL A 212 -22.32 10.11 4.00
N ASP A 213 -23.50 10.35 4.58
CA ASP A 213 -24.55 11.20 4.00
C ASP A 213 -24.96 10.83 2.55
N ILE A 214 -25.14 9.53 2.27
CA ILE A 214 -25.49 9.04 0.93
C ILE A 214 -26.93 9.44 0.59
N THR A 215 -27.13 10.08 -0.56
CA THR A 215 -28.43 10.42 -1.14
C THR A 215 -28.59 9.80 -2.53
N SER A 216 -29.71 10.10 -3.20
CA SER A 216 -29.92 9.66 -4.58
C SER A 216 -29.07 10.39 -5.62
N SER A 217 -28.37 11.47 -5.22
CA SER A 217 -27.60 12.31 -6.15
C SER A 217 -26.31 12.87 -5.57
N SER A 218 -25.93 12.45 -4.35
CA SER A 218 -24.73 12.91 -3.67
C SER A 218 -24.28 11.93 -2.59
N PHE A 219 -23.03 12.04 -2.18
CA PHE A 219 -22.52 11.48 -0.93
C PHE A 219 -21.34 12.32 -0.44
N ARG A 220 -21.07 12.29 0.87
CA ARG A 220 -19.93 12.97 1.49
C ARG A 220 -18.81 11.98 1.74
N LEU A 221 -17.63 12.31 1.23
CA LEU A 221 -16.39 11.60 1.51
C LEU A 221 -15.68 12.25 2.70
N THR A 222 -15.09 11.41 3.55
CA THR A 222 -14.27 11.84 4.69
C THR A 222 -13.03 10.98 4.77
N TRP A 223 -11.86 11.56 5.03
CA TRP A 223 -10.59 10.85 5.16
C TRP A 223 -9.75 11.47 6.29
N PRO A 224 -8.85 10.71 6.93
CA PRO A 224 -7.99 11.28 7.96
C PRO A 224 -6.99 12.29 7.37
N GLN A 225 -6.62 13.28 8.17
CA GLN A 225 -5.54 14.19 7.80
C GLN A 225 -4.21 13.43 7.88
N LEU A 226 -3.45 13.40 6.77
CA LEU A 226 -2.11 12.84 6.78
C LEU A 226 -1.19 13.68 7.69
N LEU A 227 -0.34 13.01 8.46
CA LEU A 227 0.55 13.65 9.45
C LEU A 227 1.68 14.46 8.81
N SER A 228 1.94 14.29 7.52
CA SER A 228 2.86 15.16 6.79
C SER A 228 2.20 16.51 6.55
N GLN A 229 2.73 17.57 7.18
CA GLN A 229 2.39 18.96 6.87
C GLN A 229 2.72 19.37 5.41
N GLU A 230 3.21 18.43 4.60
CA GLU A 230 3.75 18.58 3.25
C GLU A 230 2.80 18.03 2.17
N THR A 231 1.60 17.55 2.54
CA THR A 231 0.56 17.19 1.57
C THR A 231 -0.06 18.49 1.06
N GLY A 232 0.27 18.91 -0.16
CA GLY A 232 -0.21 20.18 -0.71
C GLY A 232 -1.71 20.16 -1.01
N TYR A 233 -2.18 19.05 -1.58
CA TYR A 233 -3.59 18.82 -1.93
C TYR A 233 -3.89 17.32 -2.02
N TYR A 234 -5.18 16.97 -1.98
CA TYR A 234 -5.71 15.67 -2.35
C TYR A 234 -6.38 15.78 -3.72
N THR A 235 -6.06 14.86 -4.62
CA THR A 235 -6.75 14.65 -5.88
C THR A 235 -7.77 13.52 -5.71
N LEU A 236 -9.05 13.85 -5.80
CA LEU A 236 -10.12 12.88 -5.82
C LEU A 236 -10.52 12.56 -7.26
N GLN A 237 -10.61 11.29 -7.62
CA GLN A 237 -11.02 10.82 -8.94
C GLN A 237 -12.23 9.90 -8.78
N TYR A 238 -13.28 10.05 -9.58
CA TYR A 238 -14.45 9.19 -9.48
C TYR A 238 -15.13 8.96 -10.82
N ALA A 239 -15.67 7.76 -11.01
CA ALA A 239 -16.40 7.38 -12.22
C ALA A 239 -17.50 6.35 -11.87
N PRO A 240 -18.61 6.29 -12.62
CA PRO A 240 -19.50 5.13 -12.58
C PRO A 240 -18.71 3.85 -12.89
N THR A 241 -18.96 2.76 -12.17
CA THR A 241 -18.26 1.48 -12.41
C THR A 241 -18.50 0.93 -13.82
N ASP A 242 -19.65 1.26 -14.40
CA ASP A 242 -20.07 0.80 -15.73
C ASP A 242 -19.56 1.71 -16.85
N ASP A 243 -19.02 2.88 -16.51
CA ASP A 243 -18.45 3.86 -17.45
C ASP A 243 -17.22 4.54 -16.84
N LEU A 244 -16.11 3.80 -16.81
CA LEU A 244 -14.82 4.31 -16.32
C LEU A 244 -14.23 5.42 -17.22
N ALA A 245 -14.76 5.62 -18.43
CA ALA A 245 -14.35 6.71 -19.32
C ALA A 245 -14.92 8.06 -18.87
N ALA A 246 -16.04 8.07 -18.14
CA ALA A 246 -16.64 9.26 -17.54
C ALA A 246 -15.93 9.71 -16.23
N LYS A 247 -14.61 9.47 -16.13
CA LYS A 247 -13.81 9.79 -14.95
C LYS A 247 -13.75 11.29 -14.72
N ARG A 248 -14.14 11.71 -13.52
CA ARG A 248 -14.09 13.09 -13.04
C ARG A 248 -13.01 13.23 -12.00
N THR A 249 -12.37 14.40 -11.95
CA THR A 249 -11.29 14.71 -11.00
C THR A 249 -11.61 16.00 -10.25
N THR A 250 -11.28 16.06 -8.96
CA THR A 250 -11.44 17.24 -8.11
C THR A 250 -10.27 17.34 -7.16
N GLN A 251 -9.69 18.53 -7.03
CA GLN A 251 -8.61 18.78 -6.08
C GLN A 251 -9.13 19.51 -4.85
N VAL A 252 -8.58 19.15 -3.69
CA VAL A 252 -8.94 19.70 -2.39
C VAL A 252 -7.65 20.00 -1.63
N SER A 253 -7.55 21.14 -0.96
CA SER A 253 -6.37 21.48 -0.14
C SER A 253 -6.08 20.40 0.92
N GLY A 254 -4.79 20.14 1.19
CA GLY A 254 -4.36 19.17 2.20
C GLY A 254 -4.87 19.43 3.63
N ALA A 255 -5.36 20.64 3.91
CA ALA A 255 -5.99 21.02 5.18
C ALA A 255 -7.43 20.51 5.33
N HIS A 256 -8.08 20.07 4.24
CA HIS A 256 -9.43 19.55 4.29
C HIS A 256 -9.42 18.02 4.28
N THR A 257 -10.32 17.46 5.08
CA THR A 257 -10.51 16.02 5.30
C THR A 257 -11.91 15.54 4.90
N SER A 258 -12.67 16.37 4.19
CA SER A 258 -13.98 16.00 3.66
C SER A 258 -14.32 16.71 2.36
N LEU A 259 -15.10 16.04 1.51
CA LEU A 259 -15.64 16.59 0.26
C LEU A 259 -17.02 15.99 -0.04
N THR A 260 -17.98 16.80 -0.45
CA THR A 260 -19.30 16.30 -0.91
C THR A 260 -19.32 16.22 -2.44
N LEU A 261 -19.51 15.02 -2.98
CA LEU A 261 -19.76 14.83 -4.40
C LEU A 261 -21.24 14.94 -4.67
N SER A 262 -21.62 15.74 -5.67
CA SER A 262 -23.01 16.06 -6.02
C SER A 262 -23.24 15.85 -7.50
N ASN A 263 -24.50 15.91 -7.94
CA ASN A 263 -24.92 15.69 -9.33
C ASN A 263 -24.54 14.28 -9.85
N LEU A 264 -24.71 13.29 -8.98
CA LEU A 264 -24.52 11.88 -9.29
C LEU A 264 -25.84 11.28 -9.78
N ALA A 265 -25.75 10.24 -10.61
CA ALA A 265 -26.91 9.48 -11.05
C ALA A 265 -27.43 8.61 -9.89
N PRO A 266 -28.77 8.45 -9.74
CA PRO A 266 -29.36 7.55 -8.75
C PRO A 266 -29.08 6.09 -9.08
N GLU A 267 -29.11 5.22 -8.06
CA GLU A 267 -28.88 3.77 -8.16
C GLU A 267 -27.60 3.37 -8.91
N THR A 268 -26.60 4.25 -8.90
CA THR A 268 -25.37 4.08 -9.68
C THR A 268 -24.21 3.84 -8.73
N THR A 269 -23.44 2.79 -8.99
CA THR A 269 -22.22 2.51 -8.23
C THR A 269 -21.07 3.31 -8.81
N TYR A 270 -20.40 4.08 -7.96
CA TYR A 270 -19.23 4.87 -8.28
C TYR A 270 -18.00 4.23 -7.67
N GLU A 271 -16.92 4.14 -8.44
CA GLU A 271 -15.58 3.91 -7.92
C GLU A 271 -14.92 5.26 -7.69
N VAL A 272 -14.45 5.49 -6.47
CA VAL A 272 -13.86 6.75 -6.01
C VAL A 272 -12.45 6.47 -5.54
N ALA A 273 -11.47 7.19 -6.06
CA ALA A 273 -10.07 7.15 -5.68
C ALA A 273 -9.63 8.48 -5.04
N LEU A 274 -9.13 8.47 -3.81
CA LEU A 274 -8.48 9.62 -3.17
C LEU A 274 -6.95 9.47 -3.28
N VAL A 275 -6.30 10.39 -3.96
CA VAL A 275 -4.85 10.43 -4.14
C VAL A 275 -4.27 11.61 -3.36
N PRO A 276 -3.50 11.38 -2.29
CA PRO A 276 -2.75 12.44 -1.64
C PRO A 276 -1.55 12.86 -2.49
N GLU A 277 -1.44 14.14 -2.80
CA GLU A 277 -0.39 14.66 -3.68
C GLU A 277 0.67 15.36 -2.82
N SER A 278 1.86 14.76 -2.77
CA SER A 278 3.01 15.29 -2.04
C SER A 278 4.27 15.21 -2.91
N ASN A 279 5.10 16.24 -2.80
CA ASN A 279 6.32 16.40 -3.62
C ASN A 279 7.49 15.51 -3.16
N ILE A 280 7.33 14.79 -2.04
CA ILE A 280 8.43 14.08 -1.37
C ILE A 280 8.07 12.61 -1.12
N HIS A 281 6.78 12.30 -0.94
CA HIS A 281 6.32 10.94 -0.63
C HIS A 281 5.13 10.58 -1.53
N TYR A 282 5.25 9.46 -2.26
CA TYR A 282 4.14 8.91 -3.04
C TYR A 282 3.13 8.20 -2.13
N PHE A 283 1.87 8.61 -2.21
CA PHE A 283 0.75 7.96 -1.52
C PHE A 283 -0.15 7.24 -2.55
N PRO A 284 -0.41 5.93 -2.39
CA PRO A 284 -1.26 5.22 -3.32
C PRO A 284 -2.71 5.75 -3.29
N PRO A 285 -3.42 5.75 -4.43
CA PRO A 285 -4.84 6.07 -4.48
C PRO A 285 -5.65 5.15 -3.56
N GLN A 286 -6.40 5.72 -2.64
CA GLN A 286 -7.36 4.97 -1.83
C GLN A 286 -8.67 4.85 -2.57
N THR A 287 -9.09 3.62 -2.87
CA THR A 287 -10.32 3.38 -3.62
C THR A 287 -11.46 2.90 -2.74
N ILE A 288 -12.67 3.38 -3.00
CA ILE A 288 -13.91 2.90 -2.40
C ILE A 288 -15.01 2.84 -3.45
N ARG A 289 -15.92 1.88 -3.29
CA ARG A 289 -17.13 1.77 -4.12
C ARG A 289 -18.35 2.21 -3.32
N VAL A 290 -19.18 3.05 -3.92
CA VAL A 290 -20.38 3.62 -3.29
C VAL A 290 -21.54 3.61 -4.27
N THR A 291 -22.68 3.12 -3.83
CA THR A 291 -23.92 3.14 -4.61
C THR A 291 -24.83 4.26 -4.10
N THR A 292 -25.27 5.15 -4.98
CA THR A 292 -26.26 6.19 -4.67
C THR A 292 -27.65 5.58 -4.43
N LEU A 293 -28.50 6.26 -3.67
CA LEU A 293 -29.86 5.79 -3.39
C LEU A 293 -30.78 5.91 -4.62
N ALA A 294 -31.95 5.27 -4.56
CA ALA A 294 -32.99 5.43 -5.56
C ALA A 294 -33.52 6.88 -5.61
N GLY A 295 -33.68 7.42 -6.81
CA GLY A 295 -34.29 8.72 -7.03
C GLY A 295 -35.77 8.70 -6.61
N LYS A 296 -36.25 9.77 -5.95
CA LYS A 296 -37.69 9.93 -5.73
C LYS A 296 -38.40 10.05 -7.08
N VAL A 297 -39.18 9.03 -7.45
CA VAL A 297 -40.12 9.12 -8.56
C VAL A 297 -41.26 10.04 -8.12
N SER A 298 -41.16 11.33 -8.45
CA SER A 298 -42.34 12.19 -8.50
C SER A 298 -43.21 11.72 -9.66
N ALA A 299 -44.32 11.05 -9.36
CA ALA A 299 -45.35 10.75 -10.35
C ALA A 299 -45.77 12.07 -11.03
N LEU A 300 -45.57 12.17 -12.35
CA LEU A 300 -46.13 13.26 -13.15
C LEU A 300 -47.13 12.68 -14.16
N PRO A 301 -48.37 13.19 -14.20
CA PRO A 301 -49.29 12.90 -15.28
C PRO A 301 -49.03 13.82 -16.48
N GLY A 302 -48.67 13.22 -17.63
CA GLY A 302 -48.94 13.69 -18.99
C GLY A 302 -48.11 14.85 -19.57
N ALA A 303 -47.38 14.57 -20.67
CA ALA A 303 -47.54 15.24 -21.99
C ALA A 303 -46.37 14.92 -22.97
N SER A 304 -46.75 14.76 -24.25
CA SER A 304 -45.99 14.60 -25.51
C SER A 304 -45.50 15.97 -26.05
N TRP A 305 -44.49 16.21 -26.93
CA TRP A 305 -44.18 15.75 -28.31
C TRP A 305 -42.71 16.13 -28.78
N TYR A 306 -42.22 15.48 -29.85
CA TYR A 306 -41.14 15.65 -30.89
C TYR A 306 -40.40 17.03 -31.11
N HIS A 307 -39.26 17.25 -31.83
CA HIS A 307 -38.50 16.63 -32.96
C HIS A 307 -36.99 17.11 -33.03
N GLU A 308 -36.20 16.54 -33.96
CA GLU A 308 -34.75 16.68 -34.32
C GLU A 308 -34.19 18.06 -34.80
N LEU A 309 -32.85 18.22 -34.80
CA LEU A 309 -31.98 18.56 -35.97
C LEU A 309 -30.46 18.58 -35.65
N HIS A 310 -29.64 18.19 -36.64
CA HIS A 310 -28.16 18.09 -36.66
C HIS A 310 -27.43 19.45 -36.89
N ALA A 311 -26.14 19.57 -36.49
CA ALA A 311 -24.98 19.83 -37.39
C ALA A 311 -23.67 20.33 -36.69
N HIS A 312 -22.60 19.54 -36.87
CA HIS A 312 -21.20 19.86 -37.21
C HIS A 312 -20.33 20.93 -36.46
N SER A 313 -19.28 20.37 -35.82
CA SER A 313 -17.83 20.57 -36.08
C SER A 313 -17.15 21.93 -35.84
N TYR A 314 -16.24 21.95 -34.86
CA TYR A 314 -14.93 22.61 -34.99
C TYR A 314 -13.82 21.66 -34.52
N LEU A 315 -12.78 21.56 -35.34
CA LEU A 315 -11.61 20.70 -35.22
C LEU A 315 -10.35 21.60 -35.16
N PHE A 316 -9.32 21.13 -34.43
CA PHE A 316 -7.93 21.62 -34.30
C PHE A 316 -7.73 22.86 -33.40
N MET A 317 -6.77 22.89 -32.45
CA MET A 317 -5.37 22.42 -32.58
C MET A 317 -4.72 22.11 -31.20
N LEU A 318 -3.85 21.10 -31.22
CA LEU A 318 -3.10 20.44 -30.15
C LEU A 318 -2.12 21.33 -29.34
N LEU A 319 -1.80 20.92 -28.10
CA LEU A 319 -0.43 20.55 -27.71
C LEU A 319 -0.35 19.85 -26.32
N SER A 320 0.32 18.70 -26.37
CA SER A 320 1.09 18.01 -25.31
C SER A 320 0.33 17.28 -24.19
N GLU A 321 -0.26 16.15 -24.57
CA GLU A 321 -0.72 15.10 -23.67
C GLU A 321 0.47 14.19 -23.31
N GLU A 322 0.93 14.17 -22.06
CA GLU A 322 1.93 13.20 -21.59
C GLU A 322 1.26 11.83 -21.42
N ILE A 323 1.20 11.07 -22.52
CA ILE A 323 0.65 9.71 -22.57
C ILE A 323 1.71 8.72 -22.06
N SER A 324 1.27 7.81 -21.20
CA SER A 324 2.12 6.87 -20.46
C SER A 324 2.13 5.46 -21.08
N PRO A 325 3.17 4.61 -20.90
CA PRO A 325 3.20 3.29 -21.53
C PRO A 325 2.14 2.40 -20.87
N ALA A 326 1.34 1.71 -21.68
CA ALA A 326 0.16 0.97 -21.21
C ALA A 326 0.36 -0.56 -21.16
N GLN A 327 1.40 -1.12 -21.80
CA GLN A 327 1.58 -2.57 -21.92
C GLN A 327 3.01 -2.98 -22.32
N ILE A 328 3.44 -4.16 -21.83
CA ILE A 328 4.63 -4.91 -22.29
C ILE A 328 4.16 -6.13 -23.08
N LEU A 329 4.75 -6.36 -24.26
CA LEU A 329 4.49 -7.51 -25.13
C LEU A 329 5.77 -8.34 -25.31
N ILE A 330 5.65 -9.65 -25.09
CA ILE A 330 6.72 -10.63 -25.30
C ILE A 330 6.48 -11.38 -26.61
N SER A 331 7.46 -11.37 -27.51
CA SER A 331 7.40 -12.01 -28.84
C SER A 331 8.71 -12.72 -29.19
N ASP A 332 8.73 -13.48 -30.30
CA ASP A 332 9.90 -14.24 -30.80
C ASP A 332 10.66 -14.99 -29.69
N SER A 333 9.93 -15.74 -28.85
CA SER A 333 10.55 -16.55 -27.80
C SER A 333 11.30 -17.73 -28.41
N ARG A 334 12.60 -17.82 -28.11
CA ARG A 334 13.53 -18.88 -28.51
C ARG A 334 14.10 -19.56 -27.25
N PRO A 335 14.91 -20.63 -27.39
CA PRO A 335 15.45 -21.30 -26.22
C PRO A 335 16.40 -20.43 -25.37
N HIS A 336 17.08 -19.44 -25.94
CA HIS A 336 18.04 -18.60 -25.21
C HIS A 336 17.78 -17.09 -25.34
N SER A 337 16.65 -16.71 -25.91
CA SER A 337 16.29 -15.30 -26.10
C SER A 337 14.79 -15.09 -26.24
N PHE A 338 14.31 -13.88 -26.00
CA PHE A 338 12.99 -13.42 -26.41
C PHE A 338 13.04 -11.92 -26.71
N GLN A 339 12.11 -11.44 -27.54
CA GLN A 339 11.95 -10.02 -27.81
C GLN A 339 10.96 -9.40 -26.83
N VAL A 340 11.35 -8.28 -26.24
CA VAL A 340 10.52 -7.45 -25.36
C VAL A 340 10.18 -6.18 -26.12
N SER A 341 8.89 -5.86 -26.22
CA SER A 341 8.41 -4.62 -26.81
C SER A 341 7.41 -3.94 -25.89
N TRP A 342 7.33 -2.62 -25.96
CA TRP A 342 6.40 -1.83 -25.15
C TRP A 342 5.73 -0.77 -26.00
N ALA A 343 4.55 -0.32 -25.56
CA ALA A 343 3.85 0.75 -26.26
C ALA A 343 4.70 2.05 -26.24
N PRO A 344 4.93 2.70 -27.39
CA PRO A 344 5.69 3.94 -27.44
C PRO A 344 4.96 5.05 -26.67
N THR A 345 5.71 5.85 -25.92
CA THR A 345 5.24 7.08 -25.29
C THR A 345 5.71 8.32 -26.06
N PRO A 346 5.00 9.47 -25.99
CA PRO A 346 5.41 10.71 -26.65
C PRO A 346 6.79 11.23 -26.18
N ASP A 347 7.33 12.18 -26.94
CA ASP A 347 8.73 12.68 -27.08
C ASP A 347 9.54 13.09 -25.83
N SER A 348 9.25 12.57 -24.62
CA SER A 348 9.85 13.01 -23.35
C SER A 348 10.64 11.93 -22.59
N VAL A 349 10.72 10.70 -23.12
CA VAL A 349 11.52 9.61 -22.53
C VAL A 349 12.98 9.73 -22.98
N THR A 350 13.90 9.79 -22.02
CA THR A 350 15.35 9.82 -22.28
C THR A 350 15.93 8.42 -22.44
N SER A 351 15.47 7.45 -21.64
CA SER A 351 15.92 6.07 -21.73
C SER A 351 14.90 5.10 -21.12
N TYR A 352 15.02 3.83 -21.46
CA TYR A 352 14.32 2.74 -20.82
C TYR A 352 15.31 1.80 -20.13
N GLN A 353 14.94 1.34 -18.95
CA GLN A 353 15.67 0.33 -18.17
C GLN A 353 14.87 -0.97 -18.16
N VAL A 354 15.43 -2.03 -18.73
CA VAL A 354 14.82 -3.36 -18.80
C VAL A 354 15.52 -4.28 -17.81
N LEU A 355 14.86 -4.56 -16.68
CA LEU A 355 15.33 -5.48 -15.66
C LEU A 355 14.71 -6.86 -15.88
N TYR A 356 15.52 -7.90 -15.99
CA TYR A 356 15.03 -9.26 -16.21
C TYR A 356 15.78 -10.32 -15.40
N GLY A 357 15.08 -11.37 -14.96
CA GLY A 357 15.66 -12.48 -14.21
C GLY A 357 14.73 -13.71 -14.16
N PRO A 358 15.26 -14.93 -13.96
CA PRO A 358 14.45 -16.14 -13.89
C PRO A 358 13.58 -16.12 -12.63
N LEU A 359 12.29 -16.46 -12.75
CA LEU A 359 11.32 -16.48 -11.64
C LEU A 359 11.72 -17.43 -10.49
N ARG A 360 12.56 -18.42 -10.78
CA ARG A 360 13.05 -19.42 -9.81
C ARG A 360 14.54 -19.25 -9.49
N GLY A 361 15.08 -18.02 -9.59
CA GLY A 361 16.49 -17.73 -9.27
C GLY A 361 16.70 -16.33 -8.71
N ASN A 362 17.91 -16.08 -8.18
CA ASN A 362 18.29 -14.84 -7.49
C ASN A 362 19.17 -13.90 -8.34
N SER A 363 19.14 -14.05 -9.67
CA SER A 363 19.97 -13.26 -10.60
C SER A 363 19.10 -12.36 -11.48
N ALA A 364 19.17 -11.04 -11.28
CA ALA A 364 18.53 -10.06 -12.16
C ALA A 364 19.62 -9.29 -12.92
N GLN A 365 19.37 -9.04 -14.20
CA GLN A 365 20.23 -8.28 -15.08
C GLN A 365 19.49 -7.06 -15.61
N LEU A 366 20.22 -5.94 -15.71
CA LEU A 366 19.70 -4.66 -16.19
C LEU A 366 20.25 -4.39 -17.59
N LEU A 367 19.36 -4.01 -18.50
CA LEU A 367 19.69 -3.55 -19.85
C LEU A 367 19.16 -2.14 -20.05
N GLU A 368 20.00 -1.21 -20.48
CA GLU A 368 19.58 0.13 -20.87
C GLU A 368 19.29 0.21 -22.37
N VAL A 369 18.18 0.86 -22.70
CA VAL A 369 17.68 1.03 -24.07
C VAL A 369 17.42 2.52 -24.27
N ASP A 370 17.85 3.05 -25.41
CA ASP A 370 17.65 4.47 -25.73
C ASP A 370 16.15 4.82 -25.85
N GLY A 371 15.76 6.03 -25.41
CA GLY A 371 14.37 6.49 -25.41
C GLY A 371 13.70 6.53 -26.79
N THR A 372 14.49 6.51 -27.88
CA THR A 372 13.99 6.43 -29.27
C THR A 372 13.57 5.02 -29.69
N HIS A 373 13.88 4.00 -28.89
CA HIS A 373 13.53 2.60 -29.17
C HIS A 373 12.41 2.14 -28.25
N ASN A 374 11.52 1.30 -28.77
CA ASN A 374 10.37 0.73 -28.05
C ASN A 374 10.42 -0.80 -27.94
N SER A 375 11.57 -1.39 -28.27
CA SER A 375 11.79 -2.83 -28.14
C SER A 375 13.27 -3.15 -27.97
N THR A 376 13.55 -4.30 -27.36
CA THR A 376 14.88 -4.86 -27.22
C THR A 376 14.84 -6.38 -27.22
N VAL A 377 15.96 -7.01 -27.57
CA VAL A 377 16.12 -8.46 -27.50
C VAL A 377 16.91 -8.80 -26.24
N VAL A 378 16.37 -9.69 -25.44
CA VAL A 378 17.05 -10.22 -24.25
C VAL A 378 17.67 -11.57 -24.64
N GLU A 379 18.98 -11.70 -24.44
CA GLU A 379 19.77 -12.86 -24.85
C GLU A 379 20.47 -13.54 -23.66
N ASN A 380 21.16 -14.66 -23.92
CA ASN A 380 21.88 -15.46 -22.92
C ASN A 380 20.98 -16.04 -21.82
N LEU A 381 19.74 -16.34 -22.17
CA LEU A 381 18.76 -16.91 -21.26
C LEU A 381 18.88 -18.43 -21.17
N ALA A 382 18.50 -19.00 -20.04
CA ALA A 382 18.36 -20.43 -19.86
C ALA A 382 17.11 -20.93 -20.60
N PRO A 383 17.18 -22.07 -21.29
CA PRO A 383 16.03 -22.67 -21.96
C PRO A 383 15.00 -23.18 -20.96
N ASN A 384 13.74 -23.29 -21.41
CA ASN A 384 12.60 -23.76 -20.63
C ASN A 384 12.46 -23.07 -19.26
N THR A 385 12.72 -21.76 -19.21
CA THR A 385 12.74 -20.99 -17.96
C THR A 385 11.80 -19.79 -18.09
N THR A 386 11.00 -19.56 -17.05
CA THR A 386 10.14 -18.37 -16.97
C THR A 386 10.92 -17.22 -16.33
N TYR A 387 10.90 -16.07 -16.98
CA TYR A 387 11.53 -14.82 -16.59
C TYR A 387 10.49 -13.79 -16.18
N LEU A 388 10.80 -12.98 -15.17
CA LEU A 388 10.11 -11.71 -14.92
C LEU A 388 10.88 -10.61 -15.64
N VAL A 389 10.18 -9.78 -16.40
CA VAL A 389 10.74 -8.66 -17.14
C VAL A 389 10.03 -7.39 -16.66
N THR A 390 10.79 -6.38 -16.25
CA THR A 390 10.29 -5.07 -15.86
C THR A 390 10.91 -4.02 -16.77
N VAL A 391 10.07 -3.21 -17.42
CA VAL A 391 10.51 -2.10 -18.26
C VAL A 391 10.17 -0.80 -17.54
N THR A 392 11.19 0.00 -17.24
CA THR A 392 11.08 1.32 -16.59
C THR A 392 11.41 2.41 -17.59
N ALA A 393 10.49 3.34 -17.85
CA ALA A 393 10.73 4.54 -18.63
C ALA A 393 11.34 5.63 -17.73
N ILE A 394 12.41 6.26 -18.18
CA ILE A 394 13.09 7.37 -17.53
C ILE A 394 12.85 8.63 -18.37
N TYR A 395 12.24 9.65 -17.77
CA TYR A 395 11.88 10.88 -18.45
C TYR A 395 12.93 11.97 -18.24
N SER A 396 13.01 12.93 -19.16
CA SER A 396 13.89 14.11 -19.03
C SER A 396 13.58 14.97 -17.79
N SER A 397 12.38 14.84 -17.25
CA SER A 397 11.93 15.45 -15.98
C SER A 397 12.47 14.73 -14.73
N GLY A 398 13.12 13.57 -14.89
CA GLY A 398 13.55 12.71 -13.78
C GLY A 398 12.45 11.84 -13.20
N MET A 399 11.22 11.87 -13.75
CA MET A 399 10.17 10.91 -13.41
C MET A 399 10.54 9.51 -13.94
N GLU A 400 10.12 8.47 -13.23
CA GLU A 400 10.27 7.08 -13.65
C GLU A 400 8.93 6.35 -13.60
N LYS A 401 8.66 5.47 -14.56
CA LYS A 401 7.46 4.62 -14.54
C LYS A 401 7.76 3.23 -15.06
N SER A 402 7.36 2.20 -14.32
CA SER A 402 7.64 0.81 -14.66
C SER A 402 6.38 -0.02 -14.94
N LEU A 403 6.54 -1.05 -15.76
CA LEU A 403 5.59 -2.13 -15.99
C LEU A 403 6.32 -3.47 -15.90
N SER A 404 5.63 -4.53 -15.48
CA SER A 404 6.22 -5.88 -15.43
C SER A 404 5.37 -6.91 -16.17
N ALA A 405 6.03 -7.87 -16.81
CA ALA A 405 5.42 -8.98 -17.52
C ALA A 405 6.22 -10.28 -17.33
N LYS A 406 5.55 -11.42 -17.50
CA LYS A 406 6.20 -12.75 -17.49
C LYS A 406 6.55 -13.16 -18.92
N ALA A 407 7.75 -13.71 -19.12
CA ALA A 407 8.23 -14.25 -20.38
C ALA A 407 8.69 -15.70 -20.19
N CYS A 408 8.48 -16.58 -21.16
CA CYS A 408 8.94 -17.97 -21.10
C CYS A 408 9.85 -18.27 -22.28
N THR A 409 11.05 -18.83 -22.05
CA THR A 409 11.92 -19.34 -23.11
C THR A 409 11.48 -20.74 -23.56
N GLN A 410 11.71 -21.07 -24.84
CA GLN A 410 11.38 -22.39 -25.40
C GLN A 410 12.34 -23.48 -24.88
N GLU A 411 11.97 -24.75 -25.06
CA GLU A 411 12.84 -25.89 -24.74
C GLU A 411 14.02 -25.95 -25.72
N GLY A 412 15.24 -26.19 -25.21
CA GLY A 412 16.45 -26.27 -26.04
C GLY A 412 16.46 -27.54 -26.89
N GLU A 413 16.96 -27.46 -28.12
CA GLU A 413 17.16 -28.65 -28.96
C GLU A 413 18.08 -29.64 -28.25
N ARG A 414 17.60 -30.87 -28.05
CA ARG A 414 18.46 -31.98 -27.64
C ARG A 414 19.48 -32.21 -28.75
N ALA A 415 20.76 -31.97 -28.45
CA ALA A 415 21.84 -32.46 -29.29
C ALA A 415 21.61 -33.96 -29.52
N ALA A 416 21.30 -34.34 -30.75
CA ALA A 416 21.34 -35.73 -31.16
C ALA A 416 22.78 -36.18 -30.97
N LEU A 417 23.01 -37.00 -29.93
CA LEU A 417 24.23 -37.77 -29.78
C LEU A 417 24.41 -38.58 -31.06
N ARG A 418 25.34 -38.14 -31.91
CA ARG A 418 25.89 -38.91 -33.03
C ARG A 418 27.32 -39.28 -32.70
#